data_AF-A0A4R8BFA2-F1
#
_entry.id   AF-A0A4R8BFA2-F1
#
_cell.length_a   1.000
_cell.length_b   1.000
_cell.length_c   1.000
_cell.angle_alpha   90.00
_cell.angle_beta   90.00
_cell.angle_gamma   90.00
#
_symmetry.space_group_name_H-M   'P 1'
#
loop_
_entity.id
_entity.type
_entity.pdbx_description
1 polymer ?
#
loop_
_entity_poly.entity_id
_entity_poly.type
_entity_poly.pdbx_seq_one_letter_code
_entity_poly.pdbx_strand_id
1 'polypeptide(L)'
;MILKSKLIAVFIICLFITACSDKKKETIIQKEAVTSEAIIPVQKSEEYIEGIYASNECDLSVKITKTKDGYTYFLKTSERKLNGKATFSKNESGEKYLVLEGIKWDDYEGDISNEEENDSISDSGKPAKGIEIPIGIDASYTKDTLTIQNYGNAMNSYTKISECGSKYIQLIKKR
;
A
#
# COMPACT_ATOMS: atom_id res chain seq x y z
N MET A 1 16.12 -68.86 -29.60
CA MET A 1 14.92 -68.30 -28.96
C MET A 1 15.07 -66.78 -28.94
N ILE A 2 13.99 -66.09 -29.29
CA ILE A 2 13.79 -64.65 -29.55
C ILE A 2 14.38 -63.80 -28.39
N LEU A 3 15.02 -62.63 -28.59
CA LEU A 3 14.33 -61.35 -28.77
C LEU A 3 15.29 -60.21 -29.17
N LYS A 4 14.84 -59.41 -30.14
CA LYS A 4 15.40 -58.13 -30.58
C LYS A 4 15.05 -57.04 -29.56
N SER A 5 15.95 -56.08 -29.30
CA SER A 5 15.65 -54.66 -29.49
C SER A 5 16.92 -53.81 -29.38
N LYS A 6 17.22 -53.07 -30.45
CA LYS A 6 18.07 -51.87 -30.46
C LYS A 6 17.19 -50.68 -30.00
N LEU A 7 17.60 -49.43 -29.76
CA LEU A 7 18.60 -48.55 -30.39
C LEU A 7 18.61 -47.26 -29.50
N ILE A 8 19.75 -46.84 -28.95
CA ILE A 8 20.54 -45.64 -29.33
C ILE A 8 19.90 -44.27 -29.02
N ALA A 9 20.63 -43.51 -28.21
CA ALA A 9 20.46 -42.11 -27.84
C ALA A 9 20.44 -41.14 -29.04
N VAL A 10 19.69 -40.04 -28.93
CA VAL A 10 19.86 -38.88 -29.83
C VAL A 10 19.88 -37.58 -29.04
N PHE A 11 21.02 -36.93 -29.18
CA PHE A 11 21.44 -35.62 -28.69
C PHE A 11 20.92 -34.55 -29.70
N ILE A 12 20.21 -33.53 -29.19
CA ILE A 12 20.29 -32.08 -29.49
C ILE A 12 20.16 -31.58 -30.95
N ILE A 13 19.33 -30.54 -31.15
CA ILE A 13 19.69 -29.18 -31.65
C ILE A 13 18.45 -28.45 -32.21
N CYS A 14 18.37 -27.18 -31.83
CA CYS A 14 17.46 -26.11 -32.24
C CYS A 14 17.00 -26.11 -33.70
N LEU A 15 15.79 -25.60 -33.95
CA LEU A 15 15.56 -24.67 -35.05
C LEU A 15 14.29 -23.81 -34.86
N PHE A 16 14.48 -22.53 -35.17
CA PHE A 16 13.55 -21.42 -35.22
C PHE A 16 12.40 -21.66 -36.20
N ILE A 17 11.21 -21.12 -35.92
CA ILE A 17 10.43 -20.41 -36.95
C ILE A 17 9.50 -19.36 -36.35
N THR A 18 9.79 -18.13 -36.74
CA THR A 18 8.98 -16.91 -36.75
C THR A 18 7.84 -16.98 -37.77
N ALA A 19 6.71 -16.33 -37.50
CA ALA A 19 6.10 -15.27 -38.34
C ALA A 19 4.56 -15.18 -38.21
N CYS A 20 4.10 -13.92 -38.17
CA CYS A 20 2.71 -13.46 -38.12
C CYS A 20 1.90 -13.78 -39.38
N SER A 21 0.57 -13.80 -39.27
CA SER A 21 -0.35 -13.66 -40.41
C SER A 21 -1.37 -12.54 -40.13
N ASP A 22 -1.23 -11.46 -40.90
CA ASP A 22 -2.17 -10.35 -41.00
C ASP A 22 -3.32 -10.64 -41.99
N LYS A 23 -4.43 -9.92 -41.77
CA LYS A 23 -5.80 -10.07 -42.30
C LYS A 23 -5.99 -9.81 -43.81
N LYS A 24 -7.12 -10.32 -44.35
CA LYS A 24 -8.21 -9.61 -45.11
C LYS A 24 -9.42 -10.56 -45.22
N LYS A 25 -10.68 -10.29 -44.86
CA LYS A 25 -11.68 -9.20 -44.97
C LYS A 25 -12.74 -9.55 -46.04
N GLU A 26 -13.96 -9.88 -45.61
CA GLU A 26 -15.19 -9.61 -46.36
C GLU A 26 -16.37 -9.36 -45.40
N THR A 27 -17.18 -8.38 -45.77
CA THR A 27 -18.33 -7.77 -45.06
C THR A 27 -19.61 -8.34 -45.72
N ILE A 28 -20.73 -8.61 -45.05
CA ILE A 28 -21.88 -7.69 -44.94
C ILE A 28 -22.96 -8.27 -44.00
N ILE A 29 -23.52 -7.33 -43.24
CA ILE A 29 -24.57 -7.30 -42.22
C ILE A 29 -25.94 -7.83 -42.71
N GLN A 30 -26.64 -8.60 -41.86
CA GLN A 30 -28.07 -8.36 -41.60
C GLN A 30 -28.33 -8.34 -40.09
N LYS A 31 -29.18 -7.38 -39.73
CA LYS A 31 -29.46 -6.83 -38.42
C LYS A 31 -30.75 -7.47 -37.89
N GLU A 32 -30.69 -8.11 -36.73
CA GLU A 32 -31.88 -8.36 -35.93
C GLU A 32 -31.58 -8.00 -34.48
N ALA A 33 -32.48 -7.20 -33.91
CA ALA A 33 -32.31 -6.54 -32.63
C ALA A 33 -33.04 -7.31 -31.52
N VAL A 34 -32.54 -7.08 -30.30
CA VAL A 34 -33.16 -7.31 -28.99
C VAL A 34 -32.95 -8.70 -28.38
N THR A 35 -31.98 -8.77 -27.47
CA THR A 35 -32.27 -9.23 -26.11
C THR A 35 -31.46 -8.37 -25.15
N SER A 36 -32.17 -7.76 -24.21
CA SER A 36 -31.69 -6.88 -23.15
C SER A 36 -30.55 -7.52 -22.35
N GLU A 37 -29.32 -7.04 -22.55
CA GLU A 37 -28.34 -7.07 -21.47
C GLU A 37 -28.79 -6.03 -20.44
N ALA A 38 -29.44 -6.52 -19.39
CA ALA A 38 -29.69 -5.73 -18.21
C ALA A 38 -28.34 -5.23 -17.69
N ILE A 39 -28.07 -3.95 -17.90
CA ILE A 39 -27.02 -3.23 -17.20
C ILE A 39 -27.42 -3.33 -15.73
N ILE A 40 -26.85 -4.29 -15.01
CA ILE A 40 -26.90 -4.29 -13.55
C ILE A 40 -26.30 -2.95 -13.15
N PRO A 41 -27.06 -2.04 -12.53
CA PRO A 41 -26.44 -0.84 -11.99
C PRO A 41 -25.42 -1.35 -10.98
N VAL A 42 -24.14 -1.14 -11.27
CA VAL A 42 -23.08 -1.26 -10.27
C VAL A 42 -23.50 -0.31 -9.17
N GLN A 43 -24.14 -0.87 -8.13
CA GLN A 43 -24.45 -0.13 -6.93
C GLN A 43 -23.09 0.38 -6.46
N LYS A 44 -22.91 1.69 -6.60
CA LYS A 44 -21.82 2.43 -5.95
C LYS A 44 -22.09 2.27 -4.46
N SER A 45 -21.66 1.15 -3.89
CA SER A 45 -21.67 0.95 -2.46
C SER A 45 -20.78 2.05 -1.91
N GLU A 46 -21.39 3.00 -1.21
CA GLU A 46 -20.61 3.94 -0.41
C GLU A 46 -19.78 3.09 0.55
N GLU A 47 -18.47 3.02 0.33
CA GLU A 47 -17.60 2.28 1.24
C GLU A 47 -17.44 3.10 2.51
N TYR A 48 -18.10 2.64 3.58
CA TYR A 48 -17.98 3.23 4.90
C TYR A 48 -16.72 2.70 5.59
N ILE A 49 -15.76 3.60 5.81
CA ILE A 49 -14.51 3.30 6.52
C ILE A 49 -14.66 3.32 8.05
N GLU A 50 -15.85 3.62 8.57
CA GLU A 50 -16.12 3.60 10.00
C GLU A 50 -15.96 2.19 10.57
N GLY A 51 -15.41 2.10 11.76
CA GLY A 51 -15.21 0.82 12.44
C GLY A 51 -14.01 0.82 13.36
N ILE A 52 -13.79 -0.32 14.00
CA ILE A 52 -12.62 -0.56 14.85
C ILE A 52 -11.66 -1.42 14.05
N TYR A 53 -10.44 -0.94 13.83
CA TYR A 53 -9.36 -1.67 13.21
C TYR A 53 -8.36 -2.06 14.28
N ALA A 54 -7.86 -3.29 14.27
CA ALA A 54 -6.82 -3.70 15.20
C ALA A 54 -5.76 -4.56 14.51
N SER A 55 -4.52 -4.42 14.99
CA SER A 55 -3.42 -5.29 14.60
C SER A 55 -3.56 -6.64 15.30
N ASN A 56 -3.07 -7.69 14.67
CA ASN A 56 -2.88 -9.00 15.30
C ASN A 56 -1.42 -9.21 15.77
N GLU A 57 -0.52 -8.27 15.44
CA GLU A 57 0.92 -8.38 15.68
C GLU A 57 1.37 -7.62 16.93
N CYS A 58 0.57 -6.64 17.38
CA CYS A 58 0.87 -5.78 18.51
C CYS A 58 -0.43 -5.20 19.11
N ASP A 59 -0.34 -4.64 20.31
CA ASP A 59 -1.46 -4.01 21.02
C ASP A 59 -1.78 -2.63 20.42
N LEU A 60 -2.26 -2.61 19.19
CA LEU A 60 -2.59 -1.39 18.45
C LEU A 60 -3.99 -1.48 17.85
N SER A 61 -4.79 -0.45 18.11
CA SER A 61 -6.12 -0.30 17.51
C SER A 61 -6.45 1.14 17.15
N VAL A 62 -7.24 1.31 16.10
CA VAL A 62 -7.75 2.59 15.61
C VAL A 62 -9.24 2.46 15.42
N LYS A 63 -10.03 3.29 16.11
CA LYS A 63 -11.47 3.41 15.87
C LYS A 63 -11.74 4.64 15.01
N ILE A 64 -12.31 4.44 13.83
CA ILE A 64 -12.76 5.51 12.93
C ILE A 64 -14.26 5.74 13.14
N THR A 65 -14.64 7.00 13.34
CA THR A 65 -16.03 7.42 13.57
C THR A 65 -16.41 8.52 12.59
N LYS A 66 -17.54 8.41 11.88
CA LYS A 66 -18.08 9.50 11.08
C LYS A 66 -18.66 10.58 11.97
N THR A 67 -18.36 11.83 11.65
CA THR A 67 -18.99 13.01 12.24
C THR A 67 -19.64 13.85 11.15
N LYS A 68 -20.32 14.93 11.54
CA LYS A 68 -20.88 15.89 10.59
C LYS A 68 -19.81 16.55 9.73
N ASP A 69 -18.59 16.69 10.27
CA ASP A 69 -17.48 17.42 9.66
C ASP A 69 -16.44 16.50 8.98
N GLY A 70 -16.73 15.20 8.84
CA GLY A 70 -15.81 14.23 8.24
C GLY A 70 -15.66 12.98 9.09
N TYR A 71 -14.41 12.62 9.41
CA TYR A 71 -14.10 11.49 10.27
C TYR A 71 -13.17 11.92 11.41
N THR A 72 -13.34 11.29 12.56
CA THR A 72 -12.40 11.34 13.67
C THR A 72 -11.86 9.94 13.94
N TYR A 73 -10.72 9.86 14.61
CA TYR A 73 -10.17 8.60 15.07
C TYR A 73 -9.87 8.62 16.57
N PHE A 74 -9.87 7.43 17.16
CA PHE A 74 -9.28 7.14 18.46
C PHE A 74 -8.21 6.05 18.30
N LEU A 75 -6.96 6.40 18.53
CA LEU A 75 -5.81 5.50 18.56
C LEU A 75 -5.62 4.99 19.99
N LYS A 76 -5.35 3.70 20.12
CA LYS A 76 -4.89 3.06 21.37
C LYS A 76 -3.73 2.14 21.06
N THR A 77 -2.58 2.39 21.69
CA THR A 77 -1.41 1.51 21.73
C THR A 77 -1.25 0.92 23.14
N SER A 78 -0.17 0.19 23.39
CA SER A 78 0.26 -0.22 24.74
C SER A 78 0.65 0.98 25.62
N GLU A 79 1.13 2.09 25.04
CA GLU A 79 1.68 3.23 25.78
C GLU A 79 0.79 4.47 25.78
N ARG A 80 0.02 4.70 24.70
CA ARG A 80 -0.73 5.95 24.52
C ARG A 80 -2.12 5.75 23.97
N LYS A 81 -2.94 6.76 24.24
CA LYS A 81 -4.30 6.94 23.71
C LYS A 81 -4.43 8.35 23.19
N LEU A 82 -4.91 8.50 21.97
CA LEU A 82 -5.00 9.79 21.29
C LEU A 82 -6.28 9.85 20.46
N ASN A 83 -6.88 11.03 20.40
CA ASN A 83 -7.95 11.33 19.45
C ASN A 83 -7.44 12.35 18.43
N GLY A 84 -7.94 12.26 17.21
CA GLY A 84 -7.62 13.24 16.18
C GLY A 84 -8.60 13.19 15.02
N LYS A 85 -8.31 14.01 14.01
CA LYS A 85 -9.05 14.03 12.75
C LYS A 85 -8.52 12.96 11.81
N ALA A 86 -9.42 12.30 11.11
CA ALA A 86 -9.09 11.35 10.06
C ALA A 86 -9.56 11.88 8.70
N THR A 87 -8.65 11.96 7.74
CA THR A 87 -8.94 12.47 6.40
C THR A 87 -8.82 11.32 5.39
N PHE A 88 -9.96 10.92 4.82
CA PHE A 88 -10.02 9.87 3.81
C PHE A 88 -9.96 10.46 2.41
N SER A 89 -9.12 9.91 1.55
CA SER A 89 -8.97 10.33 0.16
C SER A 89 -8.85 9.13 -0.78
N LYS A 90 -9.11 9.40 -2.07
CA LYS A 90 -8.94 8.44 -3.16
C LYS A 90 -8.18 9.16 -4.27
N ASN A 91 -7.10 8.56 -4.77
CA ASN A 91 -6.35 9.13 -5.89
C ASN A 91 -6.99 8.80 -7.25
N GLU A 92 -6.40 9.30 -8.33
CA GLU A 92 -6.90 9.09 -9.71
C GLU A 92 -6.89 7.62 -10.13
N SER A 93 -5.88 6.85 -9.68
CA SER A 93 -5.78 5.38 -9.88
C SER A 93 -6.83 4.60 -9.07
N GLY A 94 -7.50 5.27 -8.13
CA GLY A 94 -8.52 4.71 -7.27
C GLY A 94 -8.01 4.05 -6.00
N GLU A 95 -6.73 4.17 -5.71
CA GLU A 95 -6.12 3.81 -4.43
C GLU A 95 -6.64 4.74 -3.35
N LYS A 96 -6.88 4.18 -2.17
CA LYS A 96 -7.53 4.87 -1.06
C LYS A 96 -6.53 5.04 0.08
N TYR A 97 -6.57 6.20 0.71
CA TYR A 97 -5.68 6.56 1.78
C TYR A 97 -6.46 7.17 2.94
N LEU A 98 -5.93 6.98 4.14
CA LEU A 98 -6.43 7.58 5.36
C LEU A 98 -5.26 8.28 6.06
N VAL A 99 -5.40 9.57 6.32
CA VAL A 99 -4.44 10.34 7.10
C VAL A 99 -4.98 10.51 8.51
N LEU A 100 -4.23 10.02 9.50
CA LEU A 100 -4.51 10.18 10.93
C LEU A 100 -3.70 11.39 11.45
N GLU A 101 -4.34 12.55 11.55
CA GLU A 101 -3.67 13.81 11.91
C GLU A 101 -3.30 13.84 13.41
N GLY A 102 -2.18 14.48 13.75
CA GLY A 102 -1.81 14.74 15.16
C GLY A 102 -0.99 13.64 15.85
N ILE A 103 -0.61 12.56 15.15
CA ILE A 103 0.28 11.52 15.71
C ILE A 103 1.73 11.92 15.47
N LYS A 104 2.46 12.29 16.52
CA LYS A 104 3.90 12.52 16.42
C LYS A 104 4.63 11.18 16.25
N TRP A 105 5.56 11.12 15.30
CA TRP A 105 6.41 9.93 15.13
C TRP A 105 7.33 9.76 16.34
N ASP A 106 7.73 8.53 16.62
CA ASP A 106 8.56 8.24 17.79
C ASP A 106 10.03 8.48 17.50
N ASP A 107 10.45 8.29 16.24
CA ASP A 107 11.81 8.56 15.79
C ASP A 107 11.83 9.07 14.35
N TYR A 108 12.75 10.01 14.08
CA TYR A 108 13.00 10.58 12.77
C TYR A 108 14.41 11.18 12.73
N GLU A 109 15.31 10.54 12.00
CA GLU A 109 16.71 10.98 11.85
C GLU A 109 16.90 11.93 10.65
N GLY A 110 15.85 12.18 9.87
CA GLY A 110 15.92 13.04 8.69
C GLY A 110 16.36 12.31 7.43
N ASP A 111 16.28 13.01 6.29
CA ASP A 111 16.80 12.55 5.02
C ASP A 111 18.31 12.85 4.93
N ILE A 112 19.13 11.83 5.15
CA ILE A 112 20.60 11.95 5.12
C ILE A 112 21.17 11.76 3.71
N SER A 113 20.33 11.68 2.67
CA SER A 113 20.77 11.44 1.29
C SER A 113 21.69 12.52 0.71
N ASN A 114 21.70 13.71 1.32
CA ASN A 114 22.52 14.85 0.91
C ASN A 114 23.44 15.37 2.03
N GLU A 115 23.69 14.58 3.08
CA GLU A 115 24.72 14.95 4.05
C GLU A 115 26.08 14.78 3.37
N GLU A 116 26.64 15.89 2.91
CA GLU A 116 28.04 15.94 2.49
C GLU A 116 28.89 15.43 3.66
N GLU A 117 29.64 14.36 3.42
CA GLU A 117 30.59 13.74 4.34
C GLU A 117 31.66 14.75 4.78
N ASN A 118 31.32 15.71 5.64
CA ASN A 118 32.31 16.53 6.33
C ASN A 118 32.58 15.90 7.69
N ASP A 119 33.34 14.81 7.62
CA ASP A 119 33.96 14.15 8.77
C ASP A 119 35.13 15.01 9.27
N SER A 120 34.84 16.22 9.76
CA SER A 120 35.82 17.10 10.41
C SER A 120 35.13 18.07 11.37
N ILE A 121 35.32 17.79 12.65
CA ILE A 121 35.02 18.70 13.76
C ILE A 121 35.79 20.01 13.54
N SER A 122 35.09 21.10 13.21
CA SER A 122 35.51 22.47 13.56
C SER A 122 34.39 23.49 13.30
N ASP A 123 33.70 23.83 14.40
CA ASP A 123 33.24 25.17 14.79
C ASP A 123 32.81 26.18 13.71
N SER A 124 31.50 26.47 13.61
CA SER A 124 31.00 27.83 13.33
C SER A 124 29.48 27.96 13.47
N GLY A 125 29.01 28.26 14.68
CA GLY A 125 28.02 29.32 14.95
C GLY A 125 26.65 29.33 14.24
N LYS A 126 26.18 28.25 13.62
CA LYS A 126 24.82 28.12 13.09
C LYS A 126 24.03 27.22 14.05
N PRO A 127 22.89 27.66 14.62
CA PRO A 127 22.11 26.76 15.46
C PRO A 127 21.75 25.54 14.60
N ALA A 128 22.12 24.35 15.08
CA ALA A 128 21.64 23.10 14.52
C ALA A 128 20.12 23.27 14.37
N LYS A 129 19.62 23.33 13.12
CA LYS A 129 18.19 23.26 12.90
C LYS A 129 17.80 21.89 13.44
N GLY A 130 17.21 21.88 14.65
CA GLY A 130 16.73 20.65 15.26
C GLY A 130 15.82 19.97 14.26
N ILE A 131 16.07 18.68 14.01
CA ILE A 131 15.26 17.89 13.10
C ILE A 131 13.82 17.90 13.65
N GLU A 132 12.90 18.50 12.91
CA GLU A 132 11.49 18.57 13.31
C GLU A 132 10.83 17.22 13.03
N ILE A 133 10.34 16.57 14.08
CA ILE A 133 9.67 15.26 13.97
C ILE A 133 8.31 15.44 13.29
N PRO A 134 8.01 14.68 12.22
CA PRO A 134 6.74 14.75 11.53
C PRO A 134 5.52 14.44 12.41
N ILE A 135 4.39 15.04 12.04
CA ILE A 135 3.10 14.86 12.72
C ILE A 135 2.06 14.38 11.70
N GLY A 136 1.42 13.26 12.04
CA GLY A 136 0.42 12.58 11.22
C GLY A 136 0.94 11.28 10.64
N ILE A 137 0.07 10.29 10.50
CA ILE A 137 0.39 9.00 9.92
C ILE A 137 -0.57 8.72 8.76
N ASP A 138 -0.01 8.43 7.60
CA ASP A 138 -0.71 7.91 6.44
C ASP A 138 -0.89 6.38 6.54
N ALA A 139 -2.04 5.92 6.06
CA ALA A 139 -2.34 4.50 5.89
C ALA A 139 -3.01 4.27 4.54
N SER A 140 -2.60 3.24 3.81
CA SER A 140 -3.35 2.77 2.65
C SER A 140 -4.57 1.97 3.11
N TYR A 141 -5.68 2.07 2.39
CA TYR A 141 -6.92 1.37 2.70
C TYR A 141 -7.33 0.43 1.57
N THR A 142 -7.41 -0.86 1.85
CA THR A 142 -7.85 -1.87 0.89
C THR A 142 -8.61 -2.98 1.61
N LYS A 143 -9.83 -3.29 1.16
CA LYS A 143 -10.67 -4.40 1.67
C LYS A 143 -10.69 -4.46 3.20
N ASP A 144 -11.13 -3.39 3.84
CA ASP A 144 -11.23 -3.29 5.30
C ASP A 144 -9.90 -3.40 6.06
N THR A 145 -8.77 -3.20 5.37
CA THR A 145 -7.43 -3.23 5.97
C THR A 145 -6.77 -1.87 5.81
N LEU A 146 -6.29 -1.32 6.92
CA LEU A 146 -5.39 -0.16 6.95
C LEU A 146 -3.95 -0.67 7.03
N THR A 147 -3.08 -0.21 6.14
CA THR A 147 -1.65 -0.56 6.16
C THR A 147 -0.82 0.69 6.36
N ILE A 148 -0.04 0.71 7.43
CA ILE A 148 0.88 1.81 7.79
C ILE A 148 2.32 1.33 7.55
N GLN A 149 3.10 2.06 6.77
CA GLN A 149 4.55 1.87 6.79
C GLN A 149 5.11 2.51 8.05
N ASN A 150 5.63 1.69 8.96
CA ASN A 150 6.09 2.10 10.27
C ASN A 150 7.57 2.50 10.28
N TYR A 151 8.39 1.77 9.52
CA TYR A 151 9.83 2.00 9.46
C TYR A 151 10.29 2.54 8.10
N GLY A 152 11.26 3.45 8.19
CA GLY A 152 12.01 3.97 7.06
C GLY A 152 13.03 2.98 6.49
N ASN A 153 13.99 3.51 5.76
CA ASN A 153 15.14 2.77 5.25
C ASN A 153 16.44 3.44 5.70
N ALA A 154 17.61 2.89 5.34
CA ALA A 154 18.89 3.41 5.80
C ALA A 154 19.20 4.86 5.36
N MET A 155 18.55 5.36 4.31
CA MET A 155 18.75 6.74 3.83
C MET A 155 17.73 7.73 4.40
N ASN A 156 16.60 7.23 4.91
CA ASN A 156 15.56 8.01 5.56
C ASN A 156 15.00 7.16 6.71
N SER A 157 15.68 7.24 7.84
CA SER A 157 15.43 6.42 9.01
C SER A 157 14.37 7.07 9.89
N TYR A 158 13.32 6.30 10.17
CA TYR A 158 12.20 6.75 11.00
C TYR A 158 11.46 5.58 11.61
N THR A 159 10.77 5.86 12.72
CA THR A 159 9.82 4.98 13.38
C THR A 159 8.56 5.76 13.70
N LYS A 160 7.42 5.42 13.10
CA LYS A 160 6.16 6.14 13.36
C LYS A 160 5.55 5.74 14.70
N ILE A 161 5.53 4.45 15.02
CA ILE A 161 4.91 3.83 16.19
C ILE A 161 5.85 2.74 16.70
N SER A 162 6.72 3.08 17.63
CA SER A 162 7.72 2.20 18.24
C SER A 162 7.09 1.06 19.05
N GLU A 163 5.85 1.25 19.50
CA GLU A 163 5.08 0.25 20.24
C GLU A 163 4.66 -0.95 19.38
N CYS A 164 4.91 -0.90 18.07
CA CYS A 164 4.64 -2.00 17.15
C CYS A 164 5.87 -2.28 16.28
N GLY A 165 6.54 -3.41 16.51
CA GLY A 165 7.81 -3.76 15.86
C GLY A 165 7.76 -4.12 14.38
N SER A 166 6.59 -3.99 13.72
CA SER A 166 6.40 -4.40 12.33
C SER A 166 6.71 -3.26 11.36
N LYS A 167 7.45 -3.56 10.28
CA LYS A 167 7.72 -2.59 9.19
C LYS A 167 6.46 -2.09 8.51
N TYR A 168 5.49 -2.98 8.31
CA TYR A 168 4.17 -2.63 7.82
C TYR A 168 3.15 -3.10 8.85
N ILE A 169 2.51 -2.16 9.51
CA ILE A 169 1.46 -2.47 10.49
C ILE A 169 0.16 -2.65 9.73
N GLN A 170 -0.41 -3.85 9.81
CA GLN A 170 -1.72 -4.14 9.25
C GLN A 170 -2.79 -4.09 10.33
N LEU A 171 -3.79 -3.26 10.09
CA LEU A 171 -4.92 -2.99 10.96
C LEU A 171 -6.19 -3.47 10.26
N ILE A 172 -6.73 -4.59 10.71
CA ILE A 172 -7.89 -5.24 10.07
C ILE A 172 -9.15 -4.80 10.80
N LYS A 173 -10.16 -4.35 10.04
CA LYS A 173 -11.48 -3.99 10.58
C LYS A 173 -12.09 -5.20 11.28
N LYS A 174 -12.51 -5.01 12.53
CA LYS A 174 -13.27 -6.00 13.28
C LYS A 174 -14.71 -6.00 12.76
N ARG A 175 -15.23 -7.21 12.57
CA ARG A 175 -16.63 -7.44 12.19
C ARG A 175 -17.55 -7.26 13.38
#